data_AF-A0A820H573-F1
#
_entry.id   AF-A0A820H573-F1
#
_cell.length_a   1.000
_cell.length_b   1.000
_cell.length_c   1.000
_cell.angle_alpha   90.00
_cell.angle_beta   90.00
_cell.angle_gamma   90.00
#
_symmetry.space_group_name_H-M   'P 1'
#
loop_
_entity.id
_entity.type
_entity.pdbx_description
1 polymer ?
#
loop_
_entity_poly.entity_id
_entity_poly.type
_entity_poly.pdbx_seq_one_letter_code
_entity_poly.pdbx_strand_id
1 'polypeptide(L)'
;INGETKRNYKANELHFPSVAKELEWKDLSIIDWIDINAFSQEYIFLKELGVKEAPDLHDLFLHITPEHNQTSKTKSEYQLPPSLIYFAENFRKYYLKIWENNKIIQIPFLPASSPLHINQSTEVILTIPQLVFKETIPLFPSLLPDVIRYFSHCLDISLLGIKSRPDLQIAFDILIDKQYEILTIESASLYFSYLNKLDGLNKTFIENVSKKSFIPYSSSSYYSKPSQVFIRSETLSSPDDIVSFGLIDYIDYGPEANKFLFIIGVVSSPSPEILLELLIDRQSSYFSQTRENTDEIIKDKLRFYTKCLKQLASISNIKEKFQHEPLKSDLMNKPWCLVYRIIENNETIF
;
A
#
# COMPACT_ATOMS: atom_id res chain seq x y z
N ILE A 1 -26.08 -30.30 -40.16
CA ILE A 1 -26.10 -29.26 -41.21
C ILE A 1 -27.12 -28.22 -40.79
N ASN A 2 -26.72 -27.30 -39.91
CA ASN A 2 -27.54 -26.14 -39.55
C ASN A 2 -26.92 -24.95 -40.29
N GLY A 3 -27.78 -24.19 -40.97
CA GLY A 3 -27.39 -23.08 -41.82
C GLY A 3 -26.83 -21.91 -41.00
N GLU A 4 -25.52 -21.89 -40.84
CA GLU A 4 -24.80 -20.65 -40.57
C GLU A 4 -24.59 -19.94 -41.91
N THR A 5 -25.07 -18.70 -41.99
CA THR A 5 -24.82 -17.79 -43.10
C THR A 5 -23.31 -17.76 -43.38
N LYS A 6 -22.89 -18.24 -44.57
CA LYS A 6 -21.51 -18.14 -45.03
C LYS A 6 -21.09 -16.67 -45.04
N ARG A 7 -20.41 -16.24 -43.98
CA ARG A 7 -19.84 -14.91 -43.86
C ARG A 7 -18.62 -14.85 -44.78
N ASN A 8 -18.62 -13.89 -45.70
CA ASN A 8 -17.45 -13.63 -46.52
C ASN A 8 -16.44 -12.87 -45.68
N TYR A 9 -15.24 -13.43 -45.51
CA TYR A 9 -14.13 -12.78 -44.83
C TYR A 9 -13.16 -12.21 -45.85
N LYS A 10 -12.55 -11.07 -45.53
CA LYS A 10 -11.35 -10.58 -46.22
C LYS A 10 -10.14 -11.37 -45.73
N ALA A 11 -9.08 -11.46 -46.55
CA ALA A 11 -7.86 -12.17 -46.17
C ALA A 11 -7.26 -11.63 -44.85
N ASN A 12 -7.31 -10.32 -44.62
CA ASN A 12 -6.85 -9.68 -43.38
C ASN A 12 -7.78 -9.83 -42.17
N GLU A 13 -8.90 -10.54 -42.30
CA GLU A 13 -9.78 -10.93 -41.19
C GLU A 13 -9.52 -12.39 -40.78
N LEU A 14 -8.68 -13.12 -41.53
CA LEU A 14 -8.40 -14.53 -41.32
C LEU A 14 -7.00 -14.74 -40.74
N HIS A 15 -6.85 -15.81 -39.98
CA HIS A 15 -5.59 -16.27 -39.39
C HIS A 15 -5.20 -17.64 -39.95
N PHE A 16 -3.92 -17.99 -39.84
CA PHE A 16 -3.49 -19.36 -40.13
C PHE A 16 -4.05 -20.36 -39.08
N PRO A 17 -4.37 -21.60 -39.46
CA PRO A 17 -4.97 -22.59 -38.54
C PRO A 17 -4.08 -22.92 -37.34
N SER A 18 -2.76 -22.87 -37.51
CA SER A 18 -1.77 -23.09 -36.45
C SER A 18 -1.95 -22.12 -35.28
N VAL A 19 -2.36 -20.88 -35.56
CA VAL A 19 -2.57 -19.83 -34.56
C VAL A 19 -3.72 -20.21 -33.62
N ALA A 20 -4.86 -20.65 -34.16
CA ALA A 20 -6.00 -21.10 -33.36
C ALA A 20 -5.69 -22.37 -32.55
N LYS A 21 -4.85 -23.26 -33.09
CA LYS A 21 -4.39 -24.47 -32.38
C LYS A 21 -3.48 -24.15 -31.21
N GLU A 22 -2.50 -23.28 -31.40
CA GLU A 22 -1.57 -22.86 -30.35
C GLU A 22 -2.29 -22.09 -29.21
N LEU A 23 -3.32 -21.31 -29.55
CA LEU A 23 -4.10 -20.53 -28.59
C LEU A 23 -5.30 -21.29 -27.98
N GLU A 24 -5.64 -22.48 -28.49
CA GLU A 24 -6.90 -23.18 -28.19
C GLU A 24 -8.16 -22.32 -28.42
N TRP A 25 -8.06 -21.30 -29.29
CA TRP A 25 -9.10 -20.29 -29.50
C TRP A 25 -10.08 -20.70 -30.60
N LYS A 26 -11.20 -21.33 -30.18
CA LYS A 26 -12.23 -21.90 -31.08
C LYS A 26 -12.92 -20.89 -32.01
N ASP A 27 -13.16 -19.68 -31.51
CA ASP A 27 -13.90 -18.65 -32.26
C ASP A 27 -13.00 -17.75 -33.12
N LEU A 28 -11.69 -18.02 -33.18
CA LEU A 28 -10.77 -17.29 -34.03
C LEU A 28 -11.08 -17.58 -35.50
N SER A 29 -11.30 -16.53 -36.29
CA SER A 29 -11.54 -16.68 -37.73
C SER A 29 -10.26 -17.14 -38.43
N ILE A 30 -10.24 -18.41 -38.86
CA ILE A 30 -9.12 -19.02 -39.58
C ILE A 30 -9.45 -19.28 -41.04
N ILE A 31 -8.42 -19.35 -41.88
CA ILE A 31 -8.55 -19.89 -43.23
C ILE A 31 -8.90 -21.38 -43.16
N ASP A 32 -9.86 -21.81 -43.98
CA ASP A 32 -10.20 -23.24 -44.15
C ASP A 32 -9.11 -23.93 -45.00
N TRP A 33 -8.00 -24.27 -44.35
CA TRP A 33 -6.86 -24.95 -44.94
C TRP A 33 -6.19 -25.89 -43.93
N ILE A 34 -5.38 -26.84 -44.42
CA ILE A 34 -4.45 -27.62 -43.59
C ILE A 34 -3.31 -26.69 -43.11
N ASP A 35 -2.63 -27.02 -42.01
CA ASP A 35 -1.43 -26.27 -41.62
C ASP A 35 -0.40 -26.28 -42.76
N ILE A 36 -0.05 -25.08 -43.21
CA ILE A 36 0.88 -24.86 -44.31
C ILE A 36 2.26 -24.63 -43.71
N ASN A 37 3.28 -25.25 -44.32
CA ASN A 37 4.67 -24.99 -43.94
C ASN A 37 4.99 -23.50 -44.12
N ALA A 38 5.49 -22.84 -43.06
CA ALA A 38 5.85 -21.43 -43.04
C ALA A 38 6.91 -21.02 -44.09
N PHE A 39 7.64 -21.98 -44.66
CA PHE A 39 8.64 -21.76 -45.70
C PHE A 39 8.13 -22.01 -47.14
N SER A 40 6.86 -22.39 -47.30
CA SER A 40 6.27 -22.64 -48.63
C SER A 40 5.91 -21.34 -49.37
N GLN A 41 5.83 -21.41 -50.70
CA GLN A 41 5.43 -20.26 -51.52
C GLN A 41 3.97 -19.88 -51.25
N GLU A 42 3.12 -20.87 -50.98
CA GLU A 42 1.71 -20.72 -50.64
C GLU A 42 1.54 -19.93 -49.33
N TYR A 43 2.36 -20.22 -48.31
CA TYR A 43 2.34 -19.48 -47.06
C TYR A 43 2.71 -18.02 -47.26
N ILE A 44 3.79 -17.76 -48.00
CA ILE A 44 4.26 -16.40 -48.31
C ILE A 44 3.18 -15.64 -49.08
N PHE A 45 2.55 -16.28 -50.07
CA PHE A 45 1.46 -15.69 -50.85
C PHE A 45 0.25 -15.31 -49.99
N LEU A 46 -0.21 -16.22 -49.12
CA LEU A 46 -1.35 -15.95 -48.22
C LEU A 46 -1.03 -14.83 -47.22
N LYS A 47 0.20 -14.80 -46.72
CA LYS A 47 0.69 -13.72 -45.87
C LYS A 47 0.70 -12.38 -46.62
N GLU A 48 1.14 -12.34 -47.87
CA GLU A 48 1.11 -11.14 -48.72
C GLU A 48 -0.32 -10.66 -49.02
N LEU A 49 -1.28 -11.58 -49.13
CA LEU A 49 -2.70 -11.25 -49.23
C LEU A 49 -3.29 -10.67 -47.93
N GLY A 50 -2.58 -10.82 -46.81
CA GLY A 50 -2.94 -10.27 -45.52
C GLY A 50 -3.41 -11.28 -44.48
N VAL A 51 -3.35 -12.59 -44.75
CA VAL A 51 -3.68 -13.61 -43.73
C VAL A 51 -2.72 -13.46 -42.55
N LYS A 52 -3.30 -13.37 -41.34
CA LYS A 52 -2.58 -13.01 -40.12
C LYS A 52 -1.83 -14.21 -39.53
N GLU A 53 -0.56 -13.98 -39.19
CA GLU A 53 0.30 -14.93 -38.46
C GLU A 53 0.11 -14.90 -36.95
N ALA A 54 -0.63 -13.90 -36.44
CA ALA A 54 -0.92 -13.69 -35.04
C ALA A 54 -2.20 -12.83 -34.90
N PRO A 55 -2.97 -12.99 -33.81
CA PRO A 55 -4.11 -12.14 -33.53
C PRO A 55 -3.67 -10.69 -33.24
N ASP A 56 -4.61 -9.76 -33.36
CA ASP A 56 -4.34 -8.38 -32.95
C ASP A 56 -4.14 -8.32 -31.43
N LEU A 57 -3.22 -7.47 -30.97
CA LEU A 57 -2.85 -7.37 -29.56
C LEU A 57 -4.05 -7.06 -28.65
N HIS A 58 -4.98 -6.24 -29.14
CA HIS A 58 -6.22 -5.91 -28.44
C HIS A 58 -7.10 -7.14 -28.23
N ASP A 59 -7.32 -7.92 -29.28
CA ASP A 59 -8.16 -9.11 -29.24
C ASP A 59 -7.55 -10.19 -28.35
N LEU A 60 -6.22 -10.37 -28.43
CA LEU A 60 -5.49 -11.29 -27.56
C LEU A 60 -5.68 -10.96 -26.08
N PHE A 61 -5.59 -9.68 -25.69
CA PHE A 61 -5.79 -9.27 -24.29
C PHE A 61 -7.25 -9.39 -23.83
N LEU A 62 -8.21 -9.12 -24.71
CA LEU A 62 -9.62 -9.41 -24.42
C LEU A 62 -9.86 -10.91 -24.20
N HIS A 63 -9.14 -11.78 -24.92
CA HIS A 63 -9.26 -13.23 -24.77
C HIS A 63 -8.62 -13.80 -23.50
N ILE A 64 -7.62 -13.13 -22.93
CA ILE A 64 -7.01 -13.55 -21.64
C ILE A 64 -8.03 -13.49 -20.49
N THR A 65 -8.98 -12.54 -20.52
CA THR A 65 -9.98 -12.38 -19.45
C THR A 65 -10.87 -13.62 -19.25
N PRO A 66 -11.54 -14.17 -20.29
CA PRO A 66 -12.33 -15.39 -20.14
C PRO A 66 -11.47 -16.60 -19.75
N GLU A 67 -10.25 -16.75 -20.29
CA GLU A 67 -9.32 -17.82 -19.87
C GLU A 67 -9.01 -17.73 -18.37
N HIS A 68 -8.64 -16.54 -17.88
CA HIS A 68 -8.39 -16.27 -16.47
C HIS A 68 -9.62 -16.61 -15.60
N ASN A 69 -10.82 -16.26 -16.05
CA ASN A 69 -12.06 -16.53 -15.32
C ASN A 69 -12.43 -18.03 -15.25
N GLN A 70 -11.88 -18.86 -16.14
CA GLN A 70 -12.08 -20.31 -16.13
C GLN A 70 -11.05 -21.04 -15.24
N THR A 71 -9.94 -20.39 -14.89
CA THR A 71 -8.89 -20.95 -14.03
C THR A 71 -9.15 -20.71 -12.53
N SER A 72 -8.58 -21.56 -11.66
CA SER A 72 -8.58 -21.32 -10.21
C SER A 72 -7.86 -20.02 -9.91
N LYS A 73 -8.52 -19.10 -9.19
CA LYS A 73 -7.93 -17.80 -8.82
C LYS A 73 -7.02 -17.89 -7.58
N THR A 74 -6.84 -19.08 -7.01
CA THR A 74 -5.93 -19.27 -5.89
C THR A 74 -4.50 -19.31 -6.39
N LYS A 75 -3.62 -18.51 -5.78
CA LYS A 75 -2.20 -18.39 -6.15
C LYS A 75 -1.45 -19.71 -6.36
N SER A 76 -1.74 -20.74 -5.56
CA SER A 76 -1.08 -22.06 -5.61
C SER A 76 -1.54 -22.96 -6.74
N GLU A 77 -2.72 -22.69 -7.31
CA GLU A 77 -3.37 -23.51 -8.34
C GLU A 77 -3.53 -22.75 -9.67
N TYR A 78 -3.12 -21.48 -9.69
CA TYR A 78 -3.28 -20.61 -10.85
C TYR A 78 -2.44 -21.11 -12.03
N GLN A 79 -3.10 -21.32 -13.16
CA GLN A 79 -2.45 -21.67 -14.42
C GLN A 79 -2.40 -20.44 -15.32
N LEU A 80 -1.28 -20.25 -16.01
CA LEU A 80 -1.14 -19.14 -16.95
C LEU A 80 -2.11 -19.33 -18.12
N PRO A 81 -2.90 -18.29 -18.49
CA PRO A 81 -3.77 -18.34 -19.65
C PRO A 81 -2.97 -18.66 -20.94
N PRO A 82 -3.42 -19.57 -21.82
CA PRO A 82 -2.75 -19.90 -23.09
C PRO A 82 -2.45 -18.66 -23.94
N SER A 83 -3.36 -17.69 -24.00
CA SER A 83 -3.16 -16.44 -24.72
C SER A 83 -2.03 -15.58 -24.15
N LEU A 84 -1.82 -15.63 -22.83
CA LEU A 84 -0.72 -14.93 -22.16
C LEU A 84 0.63 -15.60 -22.46
N ILE A 85 0.65 -16.94 -22.48
CA ILE A 85 1.81 -17.74 -22.87
C ILE A 85 2.20 -17.40 -24.31
N TYR A 86 1.26 -17.47 -25.24
CA TYR A 86 1.46 -17.11 -26.65
C TYR A 86 1.97 -15.67 -26.81
N PHE A 87 1.38 -14.70 -26.08
CA PHE A 87 1.84 -13.33 -26.07
C PHE A 87 3.32 -13.23 -25.72
N ALA A 88 3.74 -13.89 -24.64
CA ALA A 88 5.11 -13.80 -24.16
C ALA A 88 6.11 -14.45 -25.13
N GLU A 89 5.80 -15.63 -25.67
CA GLU A 89 6.66 -16.35 -26.62
C GLU A 89 6.82 -15.59 -27.95
N ASN A 90 5.75 -14.92 -28.38
CA ASN A 90 5.70 -14.25 -29.69
C ASN A 90 5.90 -12.73 -29.62
N PHE A 91 6.14 -12.17 -28.42
CA PHE A 91 6.23 -10.72 -28.20
C PHE A 91 7.21 -10.03 -29.15
N ARG A 92 8.44 -10.54 -29.23
CA ARG A 92 9.48 -9.96 -30.08
C ARG A 92 9.18 -10.07 -31.58
N LYS A 93 8.50 -11.14 -31.99
CA LYS A 93 8.23 -11.45 -33.39
C LYS A 93 7.10 -10.59 -33.96
N TYR A 94 5.98 -10.48 -33.23
CA TYR A 94 4.77 -9.85 -33.75
C TYR A 94 4.39 -8.54 -33.06
N TYR A 95 4.72 -8.36 -31.78
CA TYR A 95 4.11 -7.30 -30.97
C TYR A 95 5.05 -6.15 -30.58
N LEU A 96 6.37 -6.34 -30.56
CA LEU A 96 7.32 -5.32 -30.09
C LEU A 96 7.17 -3.97 -30.79
N LYS A 97 7.09 -3.96 -32.12
CA LYS A 97 6.93 -2.71 -32.90
C LYS A 97 5.59 -2.02 -32.62
N ILE A 98 4.53 -2.79 -32.39
CA ILE A 98 3.20 -2.26 -32.08
C ILE A 98 3.21 -1.69 -30.65
N TRP A 99 3.86 -2.40 -29.73
CA TRP A 99 4.00 -2.04 -28.33
C TRP A 99 4.74 -0.70 -28.15
N GLU A 100 5.86 -0.51 -28.84
CA GLU A 100 6.65 0.73 -28.76
C GLU A 100 5.87 1.96 -29.27
N ASN A 101 4.97 1.75 -30.25
CA ASN A 101 4.18 2.83 -30.85
C ASN A 101 2.85 3.09 -30.12
N ASN A 102 2.29 2.08 -29.44
CA ASN A 102 1.04 2.20 -28.68
C ASN A 102 1.33 2.38 -27.18
N LYS A 103 1.42 3.64 -26.74
CA LYS A 103 1.93 3.99 -25.41
C LYS A 103 1.08 3.55 -24.21
N ILE A 104 -0.20 3.18 -24.38
CA ILE A 104 -1.06 2.87 -23.23
C ILE A 104 -2.06 1.77 -23.57
N ILE A 105 -1.81 0.56 -23.07
CA ILE A 105 -2.80 -0.51 -23.02
C ILE A 105 -3.55 -0.38 -21.69
N GLN A 106 -4.87 -0.20 -21.79
CA GLN A 106 -5.76 -0.08 -20.64
C GLN A 106 -6.47 -1.38 -20.28
N ILE A 107 -6.28 -2.44 -21.10
CA ILE A 107 -6.90 -3.75 -20.86
C ILE A 107 -6.07 -4.51 -19.83
N PRO A 108 -6.65 -4.90 -18.68
CA PRO A 108 -5.97 -5.75 -17.71
C PRO A 108 -5.72 -7.15 -18.28
N PHE A 109 -4.48 -7.59 -18.28
CA PHE A 109 -4.11 -8.91 -18.83
C PHE A 109 -3.00 -9.62 -18.06
N LEU A 110 -2.26 -8.91 -17.20
CA LEU A 110 -1.17 -9.50 -16.42
C LEU A 110 -1.72 -10.10 -15.13
N PRO A 111 -1.51 -11.40 -14.88
CA PRO A 111 -1.88 -12.01 -13.61
C PRO A 111 -0.99 -11.49 -12.48
N ALA A 112 -1.63 -10.96 -11.45
CA ALA A 112 -0.98 -10.41 -10.27
C ALA A 112 -1.69 -10.87 -9.01
N SER A 113 -0.94 -10.86 -7.91
CA SER A 113 -1.48 -11.00 -6.57
C SER A 113 -2.33 -9.78 -6.27
N SER A 114 -3.55 -9.98 -5.77
CA SER A 114 -4.36 -8.89 -5.24
C SER A 114 -3.63 -8.16 -4.11
N PRO A 115 -3.76 -6.82 -3.98
CA PRO A 115 -3.24 -6.08 -2.85
C PRO A 115 -3.67 -6.68 -1.51
N LEU A 116 -2.74 -6.77 -0.57
CA LEU A 116 -2.95 -7.29 0.78
C LEU A 116 -3.72 -6.26 1.66
N HIS A 117 -4.94 -5.89 1.29
CA HIS A 117 -5.83 -5.13 2.16
C HIS A 117 -6.50 -6.07 3.13
N ILE A 118 -5.79 -6.46 4.19
CA ILE A 118 -6.32 -7.14 5.38
C ILE A 118 -6.91 -8.53 5.06
N ASN A 119 -6.23 -9.59 5.52
CA ASN A 119 -6.54 -11.03 5.31
C ASN A 119 -5.90 -11.71 4.09
N GLN A 120 -4.64 -11.38 3.78
CA GLN A 120 -3.79 -12.24 2.94
C GLN A 120 -4.48 -12.71 1.65
N SER A 121 -5.06 -11.79 0.86
CA SER A 121 -5.74 -12.18 -0.37
C SER A 121 -4.80 -13.01 -1.24
N THR A 122 -5.11 -14.30 -1.35
CA THR A 122 -4.44 -15.27 -2.21
C THR A 122 -5.01 -15.25 -3.63
N GLU A 123 -5.94 -14.32 -3.89
CA GLU A 123 -6.62 -14.20 -5.16
C GLU A 123 -5.68 -13.58 -6.20
N VAL A 124 -5.68 -14.21 -7.37
CA VAL A 124 -5.05 -13.72 -8.58
C VAL A 124 -6.05 -12.83 -9.31
N ILE A 125 -5.61 -11.60 -9.62
CA ILE A 125 -6.36 -10.63 -10.41
C ILE A 125 -5.61 -10.34 -11.71
N LEU A 126 -6.32 -9.84 -12.73
CA LEU A 126 -5.69 -9.24 -13.90
C LEU A 126 -5.45 -7.76 -13.66
N THR A 127 -4.30 -7.26 -14.10
CA THR A 127 -3.93 -5.85 -14.01
C THR A 127 -3.20 -5.38 -15.27
N ILE A 128 -2.98 -4.06 -15.35
CA ILE A 128 -2.20 -3.44 -16.42
C ILE A 128 -0.75 -3.26 -15.97
N PRO A 129 0.22 -3.25 -16.91
CA PRO A 129 1.65 -3.18 -16.58
C PRO A 129 2.03 -1.98 -15.70
N GLN A 130 1.40 -0.82 -15.88
CA GLN A 130 1.74 0.41 -15.16
C GLN A 130 1.30 0.41 -13.69
N LEU A 131 0.44 -0.53 -13.28
CA LEU A 131 -0.12 -0.64 -11.93
C LEU A 131 0.44 -1.82 -11.14
N VAL A 132 1.36 -2.60 -11.72
CA VAL A 132 1.90 -3.80 -11.10
C VAL A 132 3.40 -3.69 -10.87
N PHE A 133 3.82 -4.24 -9.74
CA PHE A 133 5.23 -4.36 -9.39
C PHE A 133 5.75 -5.76 -9.69
N LYS A 134 7.02 -5.83 -10.09
CA LYS A 134 7.74 -7.10 -10.29
C LYS A 134 7.91 -7.87 -8.98
N GLU A 135 7.98 -7.19 -7.84
CA GLU A 135 8.20 -7.81 -6.54
C GLU A 135 6.98 -7.62 -5.63
N THR A 136 6.92 -8.39 -4.54
CA THR A 136 5.84 -8.28 -3.57
C THR A 136 5.95 -6.97 -2.81
N ILE A 137 4.95 -6.11 -2.96
CA ILE A 137 4.81 -4.85 -2.24
C ILE A 137 3.46 -4.86 -1.53
N PRO A 138 3.41 -4.59 -0.20
CA PRO A 138 2.14 -4.49 0.49
C PRO A 138 1.24 -3.42 -0.12
N LEU A 139 -0.07 -3.67 -0.16
CA LEU A 139 -1.08 -2.72 -0.64
C LEU A 139 -1.01 -2.40 -2.15
N PHE A 140 -0.16 -3.09 -2.92
CA PHE A 140 -0.07 -2.94 -4.37
C PHE A 140 -0.12 -4.29 -5.08
N PRO A 141 -0.69 -4.34 -6.30
CA PRO A 141 -0.62 -5.55 -7.11
C PRO A 141 0.82 -5.92 -7.42
N SER A 142 1.14 -7.20 -7.25
CA SER A 142 2.49 -7.73 -7.46
C SER A 142 2.42 -8.95 -8.36
N LEU A 143 3.24 -9.01 -9.41
CA LEU A 143 3.23 -10.14 -10.35
C LEU A 143 3.42 -11.47 -9.65
N LEU A 144 2.80 -12.51 -10.20
CA LEU A 144 3.02 -13.87 -9.71
C LEU A 144 4.46 -14.33 -10.01
N PRO A 145 5.12 -15.07 -9.11
CA PRO A 145 6.44 -15.63 -9.36
C PRO A 145 6.54 -16.42 -10.67
N ASP A 146 5.50 -17.19 -11.00
CA ASP A 146 5.47 -17.98 -12.24
C ASP A 146 5.37 -17.10 -13.49
N VAL A 147 4.62 -15.99 -13.43
CA VAL A 147 4.59 -14.99 -14.52
C VAL A 147 5.99 -14.41 -14.72
N ILE A 148 6.65 -14.00 -13.64
CA ILE A 148 8.00 -13.43 -13.70
C ILE A 148 8.99 -14.44 -14.27
N ARG A 149 8.97 -15.69 -13.77
CA ARG A 149 9.85 -16.75 -14.24
C ARG A 149 9.65 -16.99 -15.73
N TYR A 150 8.40 -17.23 -16.14
CA TYR A 150 8.07 -17.54 -17.52
C TYR A 150 8.42 -16.39 -18.47
N PHE A 151 7.98 -15.17 -18.15
CA PHE A 151 8.26 -14.01 -18.99
C PHE A 151 9.75 -13.72 -19.09
N SER A 152 10.52 -13.89 -18.01
CA SER A 152 11.99 -13.65 -18.04
C SER A 152 12.73 -14.59 -19.00
N HIS A 153 12.14 -15.76 -19.34
CA HIS A 153 12.70 -16.66 -20.36
C HIS A 153 12.35 -16.23 -21.79
N CYS A 154 11.20 -15.60 -22.00
CA CYS A 154 10.67 -15.28 -23.33
C CYS A 154 10.97 -13.84 -23.76
N LEU A 155 10.91 -12.86 -22.84
CA LEU A 155 11.05 -11.43 -23.13
C LEU A 155 11.64 -10.64 -21.96
N ASP A 156 12.15 -9.44 -22.25
CA ASP A 156 12.58 -8.51 -21.22
C ASP A 156 11.36 -7.79 -20.62
N ILE A 157 10.96 -8.22 -19.43
CA ILE A 157 9.77 -7.73 -18.70
C ILE A 157 9.78 -6.20 -18.53
N SER A 158 10.96 -5.57 -18.50
CA SER A 158 11.07 -4.11 -18.37
C SER A 158 10.46 -3.37 -19.56
N LEU A 159 10.42 -3.98 -20.75
CA LEU A 159 9.80 -3.41 -21.95
C LEU A 159 8.28 -3.24 -21.82
N LEU A 160 7.65 -4.00 -20.91
CA LEU A 160 6.21 -3.92 -20.68
C LEU A 160 5.81 -2.72 -19.81
N GLY A 161 6.76 -1.99 -19.22
CA GLY A 161 6.46 -0.89 -18.29
C GLY A 161 6.03 -1.34 -16.90
N ILE A 162 6.36 -2.59 -16.54
CA ILE A 162 6.17 -3.13 -15.19
C ILE A 162 7.13 -2.43 -14.23
N LYS A 163 6.63 -2.01 -13.06
CA LYS A 163 7.42 -1.26 -12.08
C LYS A 163 8.41 -2.17 -11.37
N SER A 164 9.65 -1.69 -11.26
CA SER A 164 10.65 -2.29 -10.37
C SER A 164 10.32 -2.02 -8.90
N ARG A 165 10.98 -2.73 -7.99
CA ARG A 165 10.93 -2.42 -6.56
C ARG A 165 11.26 -0.91 -6.36
N PRO A 166 10.38 -0.13 -5.71
CA PRO A 166 10.66 1.26 -5.41
C PRO A 166 11.74 1.36 -4.33
N ASP A 167 12.52 2.43 -4.40
CA ASP A 167 13.35 2.82 -3.26
C ASP A 167 12.48 3.38 -2.12
N LEU A 168 13.09 3.65 -0.96
CA LEU A 168 12.37 4.15 0.20
C LEU A 168 11.65 5.48 -0.07
N GLN A 169 12.26 6.39 -0.86
CA GLN A 169 11.68 7.69 -1.15
C GLN A 169 10.42 7.54 -2.01
N ILE A 170 10.50 6.78 -3.11
CA ILE A 170 9.38 6.52 -4.01
C ILE A 170 8.26 5.79 -3.28
N ALA A 171 8.58 4.77 -2.47
CA ALA A 171 7.58 4.06 -1.68
C ALA A 171 6.87 4.99 -0.69
N PHE A 172 7.62 5.88 -0.03
CA PHE A 172 7.04 6.86 0.88
C PHE A 172 6.20 7.92 0.16
N ASP A 173 6.61 8.39 -1.02
CA ASP A 173 5.81 9.34 -1.79
C ASP A 173 4.49 8.70 -2.26
N ILE A 174 4.53 7.44 -2.70
CA ILE A 174 3.34 6.64 -3.01
C ILE A 174 2.42 6.53 -1.78
N LEU A 175 2.98 6.31 -0.58
CA LEU A 175 2.22 6.28 0.66
C LEU A 175 1.48 7.59 0.89
N ILE A 176 2.17 8.73 0.77
CA ILE A 176 1.57 10.05 1.00
C ILE A 176 0.47 10.34 0.00
N ASP A 177 0.71 10.07 -1.29
CA ASP A 177 -0.26 10.32 -2.35
C ASP A 177 -1.53 9.49 -2.20
N LYS A 178 -1.41 8.27 -1.65
CA LYS A 178 -2.51 7.30 -1.56
C LYS A 178 -2.97 7.00 -0.15
N GLN A 179 -2.48 7.70 0.88
CA GLN A 179 -2.70 7.33 2.28
C GLN A 179 -4.18 7.11 2.62
N TYR A 180 -5.07 7.96 2.12
CA TYR A 180 -6.52 7.87 2.34
C TYR A 180 -7.19 6.66 1.68
N GLU A 181 -6.59 6.13 0.62
CA GLU A 181 -7.10 4.97 -0.12
C GLU A 181 -6.57 3.65 0.43
N ILE A 182 -5.31 3.64 0.89
CA ILE A 182 -4.59 2.39 1.17
C ILE A 182 -4.23 2.19 2.64
N LEU A 183 -4.13 3.26 3.44
CA LEU A 183 -3.52 3.22 4.77
C LEU A 183 -4.56 3.37 5.88
N THR A 184 -4.94 2.23 6.43
CA THR A 184 -5.74 2.06 7.66
C THR A 184 -4.84 1.64 8.83
N ILE A 185 -5.38 1.59 10.06
CA ILE A 185 -4.63 1.06 11.22
C ILE A 185 -4.16 -0.37 10.96
N GLU A 186 -5.00 -1.22 10.38
CA GLU A 186 -4.72 -2.63 10.15
C GLU A 186 -3.64 -2.84 9.07
N SER A 187 -3.64 -2.00 8.04
CA SER A 187 -2.69 -2.10 6.91
C SER A 187 -1.37 -1.38 7.16
N ALA A 188 -1.34 -0.42 8.09
CA ALA A 188 -0.14 0.35 8.45
C ALA A 188 1.02 -0.55 8.93
N SER A 189 0.71 -1.59 9.70
CA SER A 189 1.73 -2.56 10.14
C SER A 189 2.47 -3.20 8.98
N LEU A 190 1.75 -3.67 7.96
CA LEU A 190 2.35 -4.30 6.78
C LEU A 190 3.21 -3.32 5.99
N TYR A 191 2.70 -2.10 5.79
CA TYR A 191 3.38 -1.11 4.96
C TYR A 191 4.63 -0.55 5.64
N PHE A 192 4.56 -0.16 6.92
CA PHE A 192 5.72 0.32 7.66
C PHE A 192 6.79 -0.76 7.84
N SER A 193 6.38 -2.02 8.06
CA SER A 193 7.31 -3.15 8.07
C SER A 193 8.02 -3.33 6.72
N TYR A 194 7.35 -3.00 5.62
CA TYR A 194 7.97 -3.02 4.29
C TYR A 194 8.94 -1.86 4.09
N LEU A 195 8.56 -0.63 4.48
CA LEU A 195 9.46 0.53 4.42
C LEU A 195 10.74 0.30 5.24
N ASN A 196 10.65 -0.39 6.38
CA ASN A 196 11.82 -0.77 7.19
C ASN A 196 12.87 -1.61 6.43
N LYS A 197 12.45 -2.32 5.37
CA LYS A 197 13.28 -3.23 4.58
C LYS A 197 13.84 -2.59 3.31
N LEU A 198 13.54 -1.31 3.06
CA LEU A 198 14.01 -0.59 1.89
C LEU A 198 15.31 0.16 2.21
N ASP A 199 16.20 0.21 1.23
CA ASP A 199 17.39 1.04 1.27
C ASP A 199 17.04 2.51 0.98
N GLY A 200 17.84 3.43 1.50
CA GLY A 200 17.68 4.87 1.26
C GLY A 200 17.46 5.73 2.50
N LEU A 201 17.49 5.13 3.70
CA LEU A 201 17.46 5.89 4.96
C LEU A 201 18.63 6.86 5.05
N ASN A 202 18.31 8.15 5.13
CA ASN A 202 19.28 9.22 5.31
C ASN A 202 18.66 10.37 6.11
N LYS A 203 19.52 11.29 6.58
CA LYS A 203 19.08 12.39 7.44
C LYS A 203 18.05 13.30 6.76
N THR A 204 18.23 13.61 5.47
CA THR A 204 17.32 14.45 4.69
C THR A 204 15.94 13.81 4.57
N PHE A 205 15.89 12.50 4.33
CA PHE A 205 14.64 11.74 4.31
C PHE A 205 13.92 11.83 5.66
N ILE A 206 14.62 11.55 6.76
CA ILE A 206 14.06 11.60 8.12
C ILE A 206 13.52 12.99 8.46
N GLU A 207 14.28 14.05 8.17
CA GLU A 207 13.86 15.43 8.41
C GLU A 207 12.60 15.81 7.60
N ASN A 208 12.44 15.29 6.38
CA ASN A 208 11.26 15.53 5.56
C ASN A 208 10.04 14.73 6.06
N VAL A 209 10.24 13.46 6.40
CA VAL A 209 9.18 12.55 6.86
C VAL A 209 8.64 12.98 8.22
N SER A 210 9.50 13.40 9.15
CA SER A 210 9.13 13.84 10.50
C SER A 210 8.09 14.97 10.55
N LYS A 211 7.95 15.74 9.46
CA LYS A 211 7.02 16.87 9.35
C LYS A 211 5.68 16.51 8.73
N LYS A 212 5.58 15.35 8.07
CA LYS A 212 4.39 14.92 7.34
C LYS A 212 3.45 14.12 8.26
N SER A 213 2.15 14.29 8.06
CA SER A 213 1.11 13.53 8.76
C SER A 213 0.72 12.32 7.93
N PHE A 214 1.12 11.12 8.35
CA PHE A 214 0.83 9.87 7.63
C PHE A 214 0.63 8.67 8.56
N ILE A 215 0.80 8.83 9.88
CA ILE A 215 0.64 7.72 10.83
C ILE A 215 -0.82 7.68 11.26
N PRO A 216 -1.60 6.65 10.89
CA PRO A 216 -2.94 6.51 11.44
C PRO A 216 -2.82 6.29 12.96
N TYR A 217 -3.81 6.68 13.75
CA TYR A 217 -3.79 6.41 15.19
C TYR A 217 -5.18 6.27 15.81
N SER A 218 -6.23 6.56 15.04
CA SER A 218 -7.63 6.42 15.43
C SER A 218 -8.40 5.71 14.32
N SER A 219 -9.57 5.15 14.65
CA SER A 219 -10.47 4.52 13.66
C SER A 219 -11.06 5.52 12.65
N SER A 220 -10.84 6.81 12.85
CA SER A 220 -11.18 7.88 11.92
C SER A 220 -10.04 8.20 10.95
N SER A 221 -10.36 8.77 9.78
CA SER A 221 -9.46 9.12 8.67
C SER A 221 -8.39 10.20 8.97
N TYR A 222 -7.95 10.33 10.22
CA TYR A 222 -6.95 11.30 10.65
C TYR A 222 -5.58 10.65 10.75
N TYR A 223 -4.58 11.35 10.18
CA TYR A 223 -3.18 10.97 10.23
C TYR A 223 -2.41 11.95 11.10
N SER A 224 -1.52 11.40 11.93
CA SER A 224 -0.65 12.16 12.81
C SER A 224 0.77 12.24 12.27
N LYS A 225 1.48 13.29 12.70
CA LYS A 225 2.92 13.40 12.51
C LYS A 225 3.66 12.49 13.49
N PRO A 226 4.90 12.07 13.17
CA PRO A 226 5.74 11.31 14.10
C PRO A 226 5.87 11.91 15.51
N SER A 227 5.89 13.25 15.63
CA SER A 227 6.01 13.92 16.93
C SER A 227 4.72 13.93 17.78
N GLN A 228 3.59 13.50 17.21
CA GLN A 228 2.27 13.59 17.84
C GLN A 228 1.76 12.23 18.36
N VAL A 229 2.48 11.15 18.05
CA VAL A 229 2.14 9.78 18.43
C VAL A 229 3.33 9.13 19.11
N PHE A 230 3.06 8.10 19.91
CA PHE A 230 4.07 7.44 20.72
C PHE A 230 3.98 5.93 20.56
N ILE A 231 5.11 5.24 20.47
CA ILE A 231 5.10 3.77 20.40
C ILE A 231 4.86 3.21 21.80
N ARG A 232 3.89 2.30 21.93
CA ARG A 232 3.64 1.60 23.20
C ARG A 232 4.88 0.82 23.63
N SER A 233 5.35 1.06 24.86
CA SER A 233 6.38 0.22 25.46
C SER A 233 5.78 -1.13 25.82
N GLU A 234 6.45 -2.24 25.48
CA GLU A 234 6.05 -3.62 25.86
C GLU A 234 5.82 -3.78 27.37
N THR A 235 6.36 -2.88 28.19
CA THR A 235 6.25 -2.86 29.65
C THR A 235 4.96 -2.26 30.19
N LEU A 236 4.11 -1.66 29.34
CA LEU A 236 2.87 -0.97 29.74
C LEU A 236 1.67 -1.75 29.21
N SER A 237 1.38 -2.90 29.82
CA SER A 237 0.04 -3.49 29.81
C SER A 237 -0.61 -3.12 31.13
N SER A 238 -0.92 -1.84 31.32
CA SER A 238 -1.47 -1.34 32.57
C SER A 238 -2.84 -0.69 32.34
N PRO A 239 -3.74 -0.70 33.35
CA PRO A 239 -5.01 0.03 33.29
C PRO A 239 -4.87 1.53 32.99
N ASP A 240 -3.65 2.11 33.07
CA ASP A 240 -3.37 3.50 32.66
C ASP A 240 -3.61 3.73 31.15
N ASP A 241 -3.65 2.70 30.30
CA ASP A 241 -3.75 2.86 28.84
C ASP A 241 -5.11 3.42 28.39
N ILE A 242 -6.20 2.89 28.96
CA ILE A 242 -7.57 3.38 28.72
C ILE A 242 -7.70 4.83 29.21
N VAL A 243 -7.04 5.12 30.31
CA VAL A 243 -7.08 6.43 30.96
C VAL A 243 -6.23 7.45 30.21
N SER A 244 -5.12 7.05 29.57
CA SER A 244 -4.24 7.93 28.80
C SER A 244 -4.82 8.36 27.45
N PHE A 245 -5.78 7.60 26.93
CA PHE A 245 -6.41 7.82 25.63
C PHE A 245 -7.05 9.22 25.55
N GLY A 246 -6.77 9.93 24.44
CA GLY A 246 -7.24 11.30 24.22
C GLY A 246 -6.33 12.38 24.79
N LEU A 247 -5.39 12.04 25.69
CA LEU A 247 -4.32 12.92 26.12
C LEU A 247 -3.02 12.57 25.40
N ILE A 248 -2.58 11.31 25.49
CA ILE A 248 -1.39 10.79 24.80
C ILE A 248 -1.83 9.65 23.87
N ASP A 249 -1.49 9.77 22.59
CA ASP A 249 -1.87 8.78 21.58
C ASP A 249 -0.75 7.74 21.42
N TYR A 250 -0.97 6.55 21.95
CA TYR A 250 -0.06 5.41 21.78
C TYR A 250 -0.49 4.53 20.61
N ILE A 251 0.50 4.13 19.79
CA ILE A 251 0.36 3.21 18.66
C ILE A 251 1.25 1.99 18.87
N ASP A 252 0.85 0.89 18.26
CA ASP A 252 1.68 -0.31 18.15
C ASP A 252 1.34 -1.04 16.84
N TYR A 253 2.33 -1.12 15.96
CA TYR A 253 2.22 -1.80 14.67
C TYR A 253 3.05 -3.07 14.58
N GLY A 254 3.59 -3.54 15.71
CA GLY A 254 4.52 -4.66 15.78
C GLY A 254 5.98 -4.25 15.55
N PRO A 255 6.92 -5.16 15.81
CA PRO A 255 8.33 -4.83 16.01
C PRO A 255 9.00 -4.20 14.78
N GLU A 256 8.74 -4.74 13.58
CA GLU A 256 9.35 -4.25 12.33
C GLU A 256 8.81 -2.87 11.92
N ALA A 257 7.50 -2.68 12.01
CA ALA A 257 6.88 -1.39 11.73
C ALA A 257 7.31 -0.33 12.75
N ASN A 258 7.30 -0.68 14.04
CA ASN A 258 7.73 0.22 15.10
C ASN A 258 9.21 0.61 14.95
N LYS A 259 10.07 -0.31 14.49
CA LYS A 259 11.49 -0.01 14.21
C LYS A 259 11.64 1.08 13.14
N PHE A 260 10.88 1.01 12.05
CA PHE A 260 10.86 2.09 11.05
C PHE A 260 10.38 3.41 11.66
N LEU A 261 9.30 3.37 12.45
CA LEU A 261 8.77 4.56 13.13
C LEU A 261 9.76 5.18 14.11
N PHE A 262 10.54 4.39 14.85
CA PHE A 262 11.63 4.89 15.69
C PHE A 262 12.70 5.62 14.89
N ILE A 263 13.10 5.07 13.74
CA ILE A 263 14.15 5.67 12.89
C ILE A 263 13.72 7.05 12.37
N ILE A 264 12.43 7.23 12.05
CA ILE A 264 11.90 8.50 11.55
C ILE A 264 11.47 9.48 12.67
N GLY A 265 11.72 9.13 13.94
CA GLY A 265 11.59 10.04 15.08
C GLY A 265 10.36 9.84 15.95
N VAL A 266 9.58 8.77 15.79
CA VAL A 266 8.55 8.40 16.77
C VAL A 266 9.23 7.88 18.03
N VAL A 267 8.82 8.37 19.20
CA VAL A 267 9.42 7.99 20.48
C VAL A 267 8.44 7.18 21.33
N SER A 268 8.95 6.48 22.35
CA SER A 268 8.12 5.65 23.24
C SER A 268 7.43 6.47 24.34
N SER A 269 7.90 7.69 24.60
CA SER A 269 7.33 8.58 25.62
C SER A 269 7.52 10.04 25.23
N PRO A 270 6.56 10.92 25.56
CA PRO A 270 6.69 12.34 25.28
C PRO A 270 7.83 12.96 26.11
N SER A 271 8.56 13.90 25.51
CA SER A 271 9.47 14.75 26.26
C SER A 271 8.68 15.66 27.22
N PRO A 272 9.31 16.24 28.25
CA PRO A 272 8.63 17.17 29.15
C PRO A 272 7.94 18.34 28.42
N GLU A 273 8.58 18.87 27.37
CA GLU A 273 8.04 19.96 26.55
C GLU A 273 6.79 19.51 25.78
N ILE A 274 6.85 18.34 25.15
CA ILE A 274 5.72 17.76 24.41
C ILE A 274 4.58 17.39 25.36
N LEU A 275 4.90 16.80 26.52
CA LEU A 275 3.91 16.45 27.53
C LEU A 275 3.19 17.70 28.06
N LEU A 276 3.91 18.80 28.26
CA LEU A 276 3.32 20.07 28.64
C LEU A 276 2.36 20.60 27.57
N GLU A 277 2.77 20.60 26.31
CA GLU A 277 1.93 21.02 25.17
C GLU A 277 0.64 20.19 25.10
N LEU A 278 0.75 18.86 25.18
CA LEU A 278 -0.40 17.95 25.20
C LEU A 278 -1.35 18.24 26.37
N LEU A 279 -0.81 18.48 27.58
CA LEU A 279 -1.62 18.80 28.77
C LEU A 279 -2.35 20.13 28.65
N ILE A 280 -1.82 21.10 27.91
CA ILE A 280 -2.44 22.41 27.68
C ILE A 280 -3.49 22.31 26.57
N ASP A 281 -3.13 21.70 25.44
CA ASP A 281 -3.92 21.75 24.21
C ASP A 281 -5.05 20.73 24.20
N ARG A 282 -4.82 19.55 24.78
CA ARG A 282 -5.79 18.44 24.73
C ARG A 282 -6.63 18.32 25.99
N GLN A 283 -6.44 19.20 26.99
CA GLN A 283 -7.15 19.12 28.26
C GLN A 283 -8.68 19.06 28.10
N SER A 284 -9.24 20.03 27.38
CA SER A 284 -10.70 20.14 27.21
C SER A 284 -11.25 18.90 26.53
N SER A 285 -10.62 18.47 25.44
CA SER A 285 -10.98 17.26 24.69
C SER A 285 -10.88 15.99 25.56
N TYR A 286 -9.79 15.86 26.31
CA TYR A 286 -9.52 14.69 27.16
C TYR A 286 -10.60 14.47 28.23
N PHE A 287 -11.04 15.53 28.91
CA PHE A 287 -12.12 15.45 29.89
C PHE A 287 -13.52 15.39 29.26
N SER A 288 -13.67 15.81 28.00
CA SER A 288 -14.97 15.82 27.28
C SER A 288 -15.28 14.52 26.51
N GLN A 289 -14.29 13.67 26.24
CA GLN A 289 -14.45 12.47 25.39
C GLN A 289 -15.29 11.33 25.98
N THR A 290 -15.77 11.44 27.22
CA THR A 290 -16.53 10.37 27.89
C THR A 290 -18.04 10.58 27.74
N ARG A 291 -18.72 9.71 26.97
CA ARG A 291 -20.19 9.69 26.84
C ARG A 291 -20.88 9.14 28.09
N GLU A 292 -20.20 8.28 28.84
CA GLU A 292 -20.61 7.78 30.14
C GLU A 292 -19.68 8.38 31.19
N ASN A 293 -20.06 9.55 31.72
CA ASN A 293 -19.37 10.19 32.83
C ASN A 293 -19.70 9.46 34.13
N THR A 294 -19.17 8.26 34.32
CA THR A 294 -19.12 7.67 35.66
C THR A 294 -18.04 8.38 36.47
N ASP A 295 -18.31 8.60 37.75
CA ASP A 295 -17.38 9.27 38.67
C ASP A 295 -16.01 8.58 38.73
N GLU A 296 -15.97 7.27 38.46
CA GLU A 296 -14.75 6.46 38.46
C GLU A 296 -13.82 6.80 37.29
N ILE A 297 -14.34 6.93 36.07
CA ILE A 297 -13.52 7.28 34.89
C ILE A 297 -12.95 8.70 35.02
N ILE A 298 -13.74 9.64 35.55
CA ILE A 298 -13.27 11.01 35.79
C ILE A 298 -12.16 11.02 36.85
N LYS A 299 -12.30 10.26 37.94
CA LYS A 299 -11.27 10.11 38.98
C LYS A 299 -9.97 9.53 38.41
N ASP A 300 -10.06 8.53 37.55
CA ASP A 300 -8.89 7.93 36.92
C ASP A 300 -8.21 8.92 35.96
N LYS A 301 -8.97 9.63 35.12
CA LYS A 301 -8.43 10.68 34.24
C LYS A 301 -7.73 11.79 35.04
N LEU A 302 -8.33 12.24 36.14
CA LEU A 302 -7.72 13.22 37.04
C LEU A 302 -6.43 12.69 37.67
N ARG A 303 -6.41 11.41 38.08
CA ARG A 303 -5.22 10.77 38.65
C ARG A 303 -4.08 10.69 37.64
N PHE A 304 -4.39 10.30 36.40
CA PHE A 304 -3.42 10.25 35.31
C PHE A 304 -2.90 11.63 34.93
N TYR A 305 -3.79 12.61 34.75
CA TYR A 305 -3.43 14.00 34.48
C TYR A 305 -2.50 14.56 35.57
N THR A 306 -2.83 14.29 36.84
CA THR A 306 -2.00 14.67 37.99
C THR A 306 -0.64 13.95 37.99
N LYS A 307 -0.58 12.69 37.59
CA LYS A 307 0.68 11.94 37.44
C LYS A 307 1.58 12.59 36.38
N CYS A 308 1.04 13.00 35.25
CA CYS A 308 1.79 13.73 34.22
C CYS A 308 2.32 15.07 34.74
N LEU A 309 1.50 15.81 35.49
CA LEU A 309 1.93 17.06 36.14
C LEU A 309 3.04 16.84 37.16
N LYS A 310 2.95 15.79 37.98
CA LYS A 310 4.00 15.40 38.93
C LYS A 310 5.28 15.01 38.22
N GLN A 311 5.21 14.32 37.09
CA GLN A 311 6.39 14.00 36.27
C GLN A 311 7.05 15.27 35.73
N LEU A 312 6.28 16.23 35.23
CA LEU A 312 6.81 17.54 34.83
C LEU A 312 7.45 18.26 36.02
N ALA A 313 6.80 18.24 37.19
CA ALA A 313 7.28 18.86 38.41
C ALA A 313 8.54 18.16 38.98
N SER A 314 8.71 16.85 38.82
CA SER A 314 9.88 16.12 39.31
C SER A 314 11.09 16.22 38.37
N ILE A 315 10.85 16.41 37.07
CA ILE A 315 11.90 16.67 36.07
C ILE A 315 12.43 18.12 36.19
N SER A 316 11.88 18.91 37.12
CA SER A 316 12.21 20.31 37.36
C SER A 316 13.59 20.58 37.97
N ASN A 317 14.56 20.72 37.09
CA ASN A 317 15.34 21.97 37.02
C ASN A 317 14.62 22.96 36.05
N ILE A 318 13.32 23.22 36.26
CA ILE A 318 12.44 24.06 35.40
C ILE A 318 12.97 25.50 35.23
N LYS A 319 13.95 25.93 36.03
CA LYS A 319 14.55 27.27 35.92
C LYS A 319 15.54 27.46 34.76
N GLU A 320 16.21 26.41 34.27
CA GLU A 320 17.32 26.59 33.31
C GLU A 320 17.08 26.05 31.89
N LYS A 321 16.13 25.11 31.69
CA LYS A 321 15.87 24.49 30.37
C LYS A 321 14.57 24.88 29.68
N PHE A 322 13.64 25.56 30.35
CA PHE A 322 12.42 26.08 29.73
C PHE A 322 12.72 27.41 29.01
N GLN A 323 13.27 27.35 27.80
CA GLN A 323 13.58 28.56 27.01
C GLN A 323 12.36 29.15 26.28
N HIS A 324 11.23 28.42 26.18
CA HIS A 324 9.97 28.93 25.64
C HIS A 324 9.12 29.60 26.74
N GLU A 325 9.43 30.86 27.05
CA GLU A 325 8.66 31.70 27.98
C GLU A 325 7.12 31.75 27.72
N PRO A 326 6.60 31.71 26.47
CA PRO A 326 5.16 31.71 26.23
C PRO A 326 4.43 30.50 26.85
N LEU A 327 4.94 29.29 26.63
CA LEU A 327 4.34 28.04 27.12
C LEU A 327 4.34 27.96 28.66
N LYS A 328 5.39 28.49 29.28
CA LYS A 328 5.52 28.58 30.74
C LYS A 328 4.51 29.55 31.34
N SER A 329 4.31 30.70 30.72
CA SER A 329 3.28 31.67 31.14
C SER A 329 1.88 31.08 30.98
N ASP A 330 1.60 30.43 29.86
CA ASP A 330 0.30 29.79 29.59
C ASP A 330 -0.02 28.71 30.61
N LEU A 331 0.96 27.86 30.96
CA LEU A 331 0.81 26.85 32.02
C LEU A 331 0.46 27.49 33.36
N MET A 332 1.23 28.50 33.78
CA MET A 332 1.09 29.15 35.08
C MET A 332 -0.25 29.87 35.24
N ASN A 333 -0.85 30.28 34.14
CA ASN A 333 -2.16 30.93 34.10
C ASN A 333 -3.32 29.94 33.96
N LYS A 334 -3.06 28.63 33.81
CA LYS A 334 -4.16 27.64 33.81
C LYS A 334 -4.77 27.52 35.21
N PRO A 335 -6.12 27.58 35.35
CA PRO A 335 -6.80 27.54 36.64
C PRO A 335 -6.41 26.34 37.52
N TRP A 336 -6.19 25.18 36.92
CA TRP A 336 -5.83 23.96 37.63
C TRP A 336 -4.37 23.96 38.10
N CYS A 337 -3.45 24.63 37.40
CA CYS A 337 -2.05 24.76 37.83
C CYS A 337 -1.96 25.67 39.07
N LEU A 338 -2.77 26.73 39.08
CA LEU A 338 -2.96 27.59 40.24
C LEU A 338 -3.49 26.81 41.45
N VAL A 339 -4.52 25.98 41.25
CA VAL A 339 -5.08 25.11 42.31
C VAL A 339 -4.06 24.07 42.80
N TYR A 340 -3.29 23.46 41.90
CA TYR A 340 -2.26 22.48 42.27
C TYR A 340 -1.13 23.11 43.11
N ARG A 341 -0.67 24.32 42.76
CA ARG A 341 0.34 25.07 43.55
C ARG A 341 -0.19 25.47 44.93
N ILE A 342 -1.48 25.73 45.06
CA ILE A 342 -2.13 26.01 46.35
C ILE A 342 -2.18 24.74 47.22
N ILE A 343 -2.37 23.56 46.61
CA ILE A 343 -2.45 22.29 47.33
C ILE A 343 -1.05 21.75 47.70
N GLU A 344 -0.06 21.78 46.80
CA GLU A 344 1.30 21.27 47.08
C GLU A 344 2.13 22.16 48.03
N ASN A 345 1.90 23.48 48.04
CA ASN A 345 2.55 24.36 49.03
C ASN A 345 1.93 24.22 50.43
N ASN A 346 0.86 23.44 50.59
CA ASN A 346 0.22 23.17 51.86
C ASN A 346 0.35 21.68 52.21
N GLU A 347 1.56 21.24 52.55
CA GLU A 347 1.66 20.14 53.51
C GLU A 347 0.99 20.59 54.81
N THR A 348 -0.01 19.82 55.23
CA THR A 348 -0.91 19.99 56.40
C THR A 348 -2.07 20.96 56.23
N ILE A 349 -3.25 20.38 55.96
CA ILE A 349 -4.55 20.98 56.26
C ILE A 349 -5.07 20.26 57.52
N PHE A 350 -4.94 20.92 58.67
CA PHE A 350 -5.98 21.08 59.68
C PHE A 350 -5.77 22.41 60.39
#